data_AF-A0A951CKK8-F1
#
_entry.id   AF-A0A951CKK8-F1
#
_cell.length_a   1.000
_cell.length_b   1.000
_cell.length_c   1.000
_cell.angle_alpha   90.00
_cell.angle_beta   90.00
_cell.angle_gamma   90.00
#
_symmetry.space_group_name_H-M   'P 1'
#
loop_
_entity.id
_entity.type
_entity.pdbx_description
1 polymer ?
#
loop_
_entity_poly.entity_id
_entity_poly.type
_entity_poly.pdbx_seq_one_letter_code
_entity_poly.pdbx_strand_id
1 'polypeptide(L)'
;MGTKLFFWFVGTIAVSCGFLFVYPITSPTVGGFHLHHWMYGAAITMLAWRMRSLATFGIGLGLFVDEITFIIRTCLGKSSLPYYSWQALVGIVVCAAIVFVLKDALAAQFFNTANRHTVPKARDL
;
A
#
# COMPACT_ATOMS: atom_id res chain seq x y z
N MET A 1 -14.47 4.92 -9.06
CA MET A 1 -14.11 3.99 -7.96
C MET A 1 -12.68 4.20 -7.47
N GLY A 2 -11.75 4.61 -8.33
CA GLY A 2 -10.39 4.96 -7.90
C GLY A 2 -10.36 6.03 -6.80
N THR A 3 -11.33 6.95 -6.76
CA THR A 3 -11.49 7.90 -5.64
C THR A 3 -11.64 7.22 -4.28
N LYS A 4 -12.43 6.13 -4.17
CA LYS A 4 -12.59 5.38 -2.92
C LYS A 4 -11.29 4.70 -2.51
N LEU A 5 -10.60 4.07 -3.46
CA LEU A 5 -9.27 3.48 -3.25
C LEU A 5 -8.28 4.53 -2.72
N PHE A 6 -8.26 5.70 -3.36
CA PHE A 6 -7.37 6.79 -2.99
C PHE A 6 -7.65 7.32 -1.58
N PHE A 7 -8.92 7.44 -1.19
CA PHE A 7 -9.28 7.84 0.18
C PHE A 7 -8.84 6.81 1.22
N TRP A 8 -9.04 5.52 0.97
CA TRP A 8 -8.53 4.47 1.87
C TRP A 8 -7.01 4.51 1.97
N PHE A 9 -6.33 4.72 0.85
CA PHE A 9 -4.88 4.83 0.78
C PHE A 9 -4.33 6.03 1.58
N VAL A 10 -4.76 7.25 1.26
CA VAL A 10 -4.28 8.46 1.95
C VAL A 10 -4.74 8.48 3.40
N GLY A 11 -5.97 8.05 3.68
CA GLY A 11 -6.50 7.95 5.04
C GLY A 11 -5.66 7.01 5.90
N THR A 12 -5.21 5.89 5.34
CA THR A 12 -4.34 4.95 6.06
C THR A 12 -2.99 5.58 6.38
N ILE A 13 -2.35 6.25 5.42
CA ILE A 13 -1.09 6.97 5.65
C ILE A 13 -1.26 8.05 6.72
N ALA A 14 -2.33 8.86 6.63
CA ALA A 14 -2.58 9.92 7.59
C ALA A 14 -2.80 9.38 9.01
N VAL A 15 -3.54 8.27 9.14
CA VAL A 15 -3.79 7.60 10.42
C VAL A 15 -2.52 6.94 10.94
N SER A 16 -1.75 6.22 10.13
CA SER A 16 -0.51 5.56 10.59
C SER A 16 0.55 6.58 10.99
N CYS A 17 0.80 7.60 10.16
CA CYS A 17 1.70 8.71 10.49
C CYS A 17 1.23 9.46 11.75
N GLY A 18 -0.05 9.82 11.82
CA GLY A 18 -0.60 10.54 12.97
C GLY A 18 -0.52 9.72 14.26
N PHE A 19 -0.82 8.43 14.19
CA PHE A 19 -0.74 7.53 15.32
C PHE A 19 0.70 7.36 15.81
N LEU A 20 1.66 7.09 14.91
CA LEU A 20 3.07 6.92 15.25
C LEU A 20 3.74 8.23 15.70
N PHE A 21 3.25 9.37 15.24
CA PHE A 21 3.70 10.68 15.72
C PHE A 21 3.33 10.91 17.19
N VAL A 22 2.14 10.46 17.61
CA VAL A 22 1.69 10.58 19.00
C VAL A 22 2.26 9.44 19.88
N TYR A 23 2.31 8.23 19.33
CA TYR A 23 2.73 7.02 20.03
C TYR A 23 3.83 6.30 19.24
N PRO A 24 5.10 6.70 19.40
CA PRO A 24 6.22 6.00 18.76
C PRO A 24 6.38 4.61 19.38
N ILE A 25 6.00 3.57 18.62
CA ILE A 25 6.10 2.17 19.02
C ILE A 25 7.25 1.51 18.28
N THR A 26 8.05 0.72 18.99
CA THR A 26 9.10 -0.11 18.38
C THR A 26 8.49 -1.34 17.70
N SER A 27 8.94 -1.64 16.49
CA SER A 27 8.61 -2.84 15.73
C SER A 27 8.75 -4.14 16.56
N PRO A 28 7.79 -5.07 16.47
CA PRO A 28 7.89 -6.34 17.18
C PRO A 28 9.03 -7.20 16.59
N THR A 29 9.73 -7.92 17.47
CA THR A 29 10.81 -8.83 17.09
C THR A 29 10.39 -10.28 17.23
N VAL A 30 10.63 -11.09 16.20
CA VAL A 30 10.37 -12.54 16.22
C VAL A 30 11.67 -13.25 15.88
N GLY A 31 12.28 -13.94 16.85
CA GLY A 31 13.53 -14.68 16.64
C GLY A 31 14.72 -13.81 16.18
N GLY A 32 14.75 -12.53 16.57
CA GLY A 32 15.77 -11.56 16.13
C GLY A 32 15.44 -10.83 14.83
N PHE A 33 14.33 -11.16 14.17
CA PHE A 33 13.85 -10.44 12.99
C PHE A 33 12.89 -9.31 13.40
N HIS A 34 13.19 -8.06 13.00
CA HIS A 34 12.33 -6.91 13.24
C HIS A 34 11.23 -6.82 12.18
N LEU A 35 9.97 -6.91 12.59
CA LEU A 35 8.83 -6.78 11.68
C LEU A 35 8.50 -5.30 11.45
N HIS A 36 8.40 -4.93 10.19
CA HIS A 36 8.15 -3.55 9.77
C HIS A 36 6.74 -3.40 9.19
N HIS A 37 6.16 -2.20 9.26
CA HIS A 37 4.80 -1.96 8.75
C HIS A 37 4.65 -2.25 7.26
N TRP A 38 5.70 -2.06 6.47
CA TRP A 38 5.67 -2.41 5.05
C TRP A 38 5.39 -3.88 4.81
N MET A 39 5.80 -4.77 5.71
CA MET A 39 5.58 -6.21 5.56
C MET A 39 4.10 -6.55 5.72
N TYR A 40 3.44 -5.94 6.71
CA TYR A 40 1.99 -6.06 6.88
C TYR A 40 1.25 -5.44 5.69
N GLY A 41 1.69 -4.27 5.23
CA GLY A 41 1.14 -3.62 4.04
C GLY A 41 1.22 -4.50 2.79
N ALA A 42 2.37 -5.12 2.53
CA ALA A 42 2.56 -6.05 1.42
C ALA A 42 1.64 -7.28 1.54
N ALA A 43 1.59 -7.91 2.72
CA ALA A 43 0.73 -9.06 2.97
C ALA A 43 -0.77 -8.72 2.80
N ILE A 44 -1.22 -7.59 3.34
CA ILE A 44 -2.61 -7.11 3.20
C ILE A 44 -2.93 -6.79 1.74
N THR A 45 -2.00 -6.19 1.00
CA THR A 45 -2.18 -5.87 -0.43
C THR A 45 -2.36 -7.14 -1.25
N MET A 46 -1.56 -8.18 -1.00
CA MET A 46 -1.71 -9.49 -1.66
C MET A 46 -3.04 -10.17 -1.27
N LEU A 47 -3.42 -10.11 0.01
CA LEU A 47 -4.69 -10.65 0.49
C LEU A 47 -5.90 -9.93 -0.13
N ALA A 48 -5.81 -8.62 -0.32
CA ALA A 48 -6.87 -7.83 -0.94
C ALA A 48 -7.21 -8.32 -2.34
N TRP A 49 -6.22 -8.75 -3.12
CA TRP A 49 -6.42 -9.33 -4.44
C TRP A 49 -7.27 -10.60 -4.38
N ARG A 50 -7.01 -11.46 -3.39
CA ARG A 50 -7.77 -12.70 -3.16
C ARG A 50 -9.21 -12.44 -2.71
N MET A 51 -9.40 -11.42 -1.88
CA MET A 51 -10.71 -10.99 -1.36
C MET A 51 -11.49 -10.11 -2.33
N ARG A 52 -10.85 -9.62 -3.40
CA ARG A 52 -11.37 -8.61 -4.31
C ARG A 52 -11.89 -7.35 -3.60
N SER A 53 -11.23 -6.95 -2.51
CA SER A 53 -11.65 -5.82 -1.67
C SER A 53 -10.82 -4.58 -1.97
N LEU A 54 -11.44 -3.58 -2.61
CA LEU A 54 -10.80 -2.30 -2.93
C LEU A 54 -10.36 -1.54 -1.66
N ALA A 55 -11.13 -1.66 -0.58
CA ALA A 55 -10.81 -1.01 0.70
C ALA A 55 -9.57 -1.65 1.32
N THR A 56 -9.53 -2.98 1.40
CA THR A 56 -8.37 -3.73 1.92
C THR A 56 -7.13 -3.45 1.08
N PHE A 57 -7.28 -3.32 -0.24
CA PHE A 57 -6.16 -2.95 -1.12
C PHE A 57 -5.63 -1.55 -0.83
N GLY A 58 -6.52 -0.55 -0.70
CA GLY A 58 -6.12 0.81 -0.33
C GLY A 58 -5.40 0.87 1.01
N ILE A 59 -5.90 0.14 2.02
CA ILE A 59 -5.28 0.06 3.35
C ILE A 59 -3.89 -0.59 3.27
N GLY A 60 -3.78 -1.76 2.62
CA GLY A 60 -2.50 -2.45 2.46
C GLY A 60 -1.46 -1.61 1.72
N LEU A 61 -1.89 -0.96 0.63
CA LEU A 61 -1.03 -0.08 -0.15
C LEU A 61 -0.58 1.15 0.65
N GLY A 62 -1.47 1.71 1.47
CA GLY A 62 -1.14 2.83 2.36
C GLY A 62 -0.07 2.46 3.38
N LEU A 63 -0.26 1.35 4.09
CA LEU A 63 0.73 0.82 5.05
C LEU A 63 2.08 0.48 4.39
N PHE A 64 2.04 -0.03 3.17
CA PHE A 64 3.27 -0.33 2.41
C PHE A 64 4.03 0.94 2.03
N VAL A 65 3.32 1.96 1.54
CA VAL A 65 3.91 3.22 1.09
C VAL A 65 4.44 4.06 2.25
N ASP A 66 3.79 4.01 3.41
CA ASP A 66 4.21 4.74 4.62
C ASP A 66 5.69 4.49 4.96
N GLU A 67 6.16 3.27 4.75
CA GLU A 67 7.55 2.87 5.02
C GLU A 67 8.41 2.69 3.77
N ILE A 68 7.93 3.05 2.58
CA ILE A 68 8.68 2.79 1.33
C ILE A 68 10.02 3.54 1.30
N THR A 69 10.07 4.72 1.92
CA THR A 69 11.29 5.50 2.03
C THR A 69 12.30 4.86 2.98
N PHE A 70 11.83 4.15 4.01
CA PHE A 70 12.66 3.32 4.88
C PHE A 70 13.21 2.11 4.13
N ILE A 71 12.39 1.42 3.33
CA ILE A 71 12.83 0.29 2.48
C ILE A 71 13.93 0.76 1.52
N ILE A 72 13.68 1.83 0.76
CA ILE A 72 14.64 2.36 -0.23
C ILE A 72 15.97 2.72 0.46
N ARG A 73 15.93 3.37 1.62
CA ARG A 73 17.15 3.72 2.36
C ARG A 73 17.91 2.51 2.87
N THR A 74 17.19 1.51 3.38
CA THR A 74 17.78 0.26 3.88
C THR A 74 18.47 -0.49 2.74
N CYS A 75 17.81 -0.60 1.57
CA CYS A 75 18.41 -1.19 0.37
C CYS A 75 19.63 -0.40 -0.14
N LEU A 76 19.68 0.92 0.08
CA LEU A 76 20.81 1.78 -0.28
C LEU A 76 21.90 1.86 0.82
N GLY A 77 21.77 1.12 1.92
CA GLY A 77 22.75 1.11 3.02
C GLY A 77 22.80 2.40 3.86
N LYS A 78 21.76 3.26 3.80
CA LYS A 78 21.70 4.56 4.49
C LYS A 78 20.83 4.51 5.76
N SER A 79 21.21 3.64 6.71
CA SER A 79 20.45 3.36 7.94
C SER A 79 20.56 4.42 9.05
N SER A 80 21.46 5.41 8.93
CA SER A 80 21.75 6.38 9.99
C SER A 80 20.85 7.62 10.03
N LEU A 81 19.95 7.80 9.06
CA LEU A 81 19.07 8.98 9.00
C LEU A 81 17.80 8.78 9.82
N PRO A 82 17.26 9.83 10.46
CA PRO A 82 16.03 9.75 11.22
C PRO A 82 14.87 9.26 10.32
N TYR A 83 14.07 8.36 10.88
CA TYR A 83 12.91 7.74 10.24
C TYR A 83 11.90 8.80 9.74
N TYR A 84 11.68 9.84 10.54
CA TYR A 84 10.96 11.04 10.15
C TYR A 84 11.94 12.12 9.67
N SER A 85 12.11 12.23 8.36
CA SER A 85 12.90 13.29 7.74
C SER A 85 12.14 13.89 6.57
N TRP A 86 12.51 15.10 6.15
CA TRP A 86 11.88 15.76 5.00
C TRP A 86 11.88 14.89 3.73
N GLN A 87 12.94 14.09 3.53
CA GLN A 87 13.02 13.15 2.41
C GLN A 87 11.98 12.01 2.50
N ALA A 88 11.61 11.58 3.72
CA ALA A 88 10.56 10.58 3.91
C ALA A 88 9.19 11.15 3.51
N LEU A 89 8.91 12.39 3.93
CA LEU A 89 7.70 13.11 3.57
C LEU A 89 7.59 13.32 2.04
N VAL A 90 8.67 13.76 1.40
CA VAL A 90 8.72 13.90 -0.07
C VAL A 90 8.43 12.57 -0.77
N GLY A 91 9.00 11.47 -0.29
CA GLY A 91 8.73 10.15 -0.86
C GLY A 91 7.26 9.74 -0.73
N ILE A 92 6.64 9.96 0.44
CA ILE A 92 5.20 9.71 0.65
C ILE A 92 4.36 10.55 -0.31
N VAL A 93 4.66 11.84 -0.47
CA VAL A 93 3.93 12.74 -1.38
C VAL A 93 4.06 12.28 -2.84
N VAL A 94 5.27 11.92 -3.28
CA VAL A 94 5.52 11.40 -4.64
C VAL A 94 4.73 10.11 -4.87
N CYS A 95 4.79 9.15 -3.93
CA CYS A 95 4.02 7.92 -4.04
C CYS A 95 2.52 8.19 -4.04
N ALA A 96 2.03 9.13 -3.23
CA ALA A 96 0.62 9.51 -3.24
C ALA A 96 0.19 10.12 -4.57
N ALA A 97 1.02 10.96 -5.19
CA ALA A 97 0.76 11.49 -6.52
C ALA A 97 0.70 10.39 -7.59
N ILE A 98 1.62 9.41 -7.54
CA ILE A 98 1.62 8.25 -8.44
C ILE A 98 0.32 7.44 -8.26
N VAL A 99 -0.05 7.12 -7.02
CA VAL A 99 -1.29 6.38 -6.74
C VAL A 99 -2.53 7.18 -7.16
N PHE A 100 -2.52 8.51 -7.00
CA PHE A 100 -3.61 9.36 -7.45
C PHE A 100 -3.82 9.28 -8.96
N VAL A 101 -2.75 9.33 -9.75
CA VAL A 101 -2.81 9.20 -11.22
C VAL A 101 -3.27 7.79 -11.62
N LEU A 102 -2.77 6.75 -10.93
CA LEU A 102 -3.06 5.36 -11.26
C LEU A 102 -4.35 4.80 -10.64
N LYS A 103 -5.05 5.57 -9.79
CA LYS A 103 -6.15 5.08 -8.95
C LYS A 103 -7.25 4.34 -9.72
N ASP A 104 -7.58 4.81 -10.92
CA ASP A 104 -8.65 4.21 -11.73
C ASP A 104 -8.17 2.94 -12.44
N ALA A 105 -6.93 2.92 -12.91
CA ALA A 105 -6.31 1.71 -13.47
C ALA A 105 -6.15 0.62 -12.40
N LEU A 106 -5.69 0.98 -11.20
CA LEU A 106 -5.58 0.07 -10.06
C LEU A 106 -6.95 -0.47 -9.64
N ALA A 107 -7.97 0.38 -9.55
CA ALA A 107 -9.32 -0.05 -9.22
C ALA A 107 -9.92 -0.98 -10.28
N ALA A 108 -9.64 -0.74 -11.57
CA ALA A 108 -10.18 -1.55 -12.66
C ALA A 108 -9.73 -3.02 -12.60
N GLN A 109 -8.54 -3.30 -12.04
CA GLN A 109 -8.03 -4.67 -11.91
C GLN A 109 -8.92 -5.58 -11.06
N PHE A 110 -9.69 -5.01 -10.13
CA PHE A 110 -10.58 -5.76 -9.24
C PHE A 110 -11.93 -6.12 -9.89
N PHE A 111 -12.31 -5.44 -10.98
CA PHE A 111 -13.61 -5.61 -11.64
C PHE A 111 -13.52 -6.24 -13.03
N ASN A 112 -12.43 -5.98 -13.77
CA ASN A 112 -12.24 -6.54 -15.11
C ASN A 112 -12.08 -8.07 -15.13
N THR A 113 -11.83 -8.71 -13.99
CA THR A 113 -11.80 -10.18 -13.89
C THR A 113 -13.20 -10.80 -13.81
N ALA A 114 -14.23 -10.04 -13.41
CA ALA A 114 -15.59 -10.57 -13.29
C ALA A 114 -16.25 -10.83 -14.67
N ASN A 115 -15.94 -9.99 -15.66
CA ASN A 115 -16.57 -10.05 -16.99
C ASN A 115 -15.88 -11.00 -17.98
N ARG A 116 -14.73 -11.60 -17.64
CA ARG A 116 -14.06 -12.58 -18.54
C ARG A 116 -14.71 -13.97 -18.53
N HIS A 117 -15.61 -14.24 -17.58
CA HIS A 117 -16.27 -15.54 -17.47
C HIS A 117 -17.65 -15.62 -18.15
N THR A 118 -18.15 -14.51 -18.69
CA THR A 118 -19.50 -14.45 -19.27
C THR A 118 -19.51 -14.39 -20.79
N VAL A 119 -18.36 -14.44 -21.47
CA VAL A 119 -18.37 -14.63 -22.93
C VAL A 119 -18.74 -16.08 -23.19
N PRO A 120 -19.95 -16.38 -23.70
CA PRO A 120 -20.30 -17.74 -24.07
C PRO A 120 -19.29 -18.17 -25.13
N LYS A 121 -18.66 -19.33 -24.93
CA LYS A 121 -17.85 -19.96 -25.97
C LYS A 121 -18.78 -20.10 -27.17
N ALA A 122 -18.62 -19.22 -28.17
CA ALA A 122 -19.36 -19.30 -29.41
C ALA A 122 -19.17 -20.74 -29.90
N ARG A 123 -20.28 -21.49 -29.94
CA ARG A 123 -20.25 -22.84 -30.48
C ARG A 123 -19.98 -22.66 -31.96
N ASP A 124 -18.80 -23.06 -32.38
CA ASP A 124 -18.46 -23.23 -33.79
C ASP A 124 -19.53 -24.15 -34.41
N LEU A 125 -20.32 -23.56 -35.31
CA LEU A 125 -21.25 -24.25 -36.21
C LEU A 125 -20.58 -24.37 -37.58
#